data_AF-A0A9P5VQM6-F1
#
_entry.id   AF-A0A9P5VQM6-F1
#
_cell.length_a   1.000
_cell.length_b   1.000
_cell.length_c   1.000
_cell.angle_alpha   90.00
_cell.angle_beta   90.00
_cell.angle_gamma   90.00
#
_symmetry.space_group_name_H-M   'P 1'
#
loop_
_entity.id
_entity.type
_entity.pdbx_description
1 polymer ?
#
loop_
_entity_poly.entity_id
_entity_poly.type
_entity_poly.pdbx_seq_one_letter_code
_entity_poly.pdbx_strand_id
1 'polypeptide(L)'
;MVNLKWTPRLEAAFHKVETLHKQHQTDLTHDETETLEQVQGHLITPQENASVDMDLVKRVSTLLLKYGRISNTEDTSDEDYIHTMIKGSSVYVPKAPPKERNPELDRIMEGIKAQVAEKEYQRMVSSINGPTNTVASHLRQDIQDLKDVKAHAIGIVNVLYTGAAVFTAVFLISKHFTDEIGKRVLLAFLGFVLIVACEAYLYSRHASASSTGDGFSRKKKNKRLPDDVVVTTRTFVSTKKSL
;
A
#
# COMPACT_ATOMS: atom_id res chain seq x y z
N MET A 1 3.90 22.11 10.44
CA MET A 1 5.32 22.45 10.23
C MET A 1 5.85 21.50 9.16
N VAL A 2 6.25 22.05 8.01
CA VAL A 2 6.70 21.25 6.86
C VAL A 2 8.21 21.36 6.83
N ASN A 3 8.86 20.23 7.11
CA ASN A 3 10.31 20.16 7.19
C ASN A 3 10.89 19.77 5.83
N LEU A 4 11.89 20.52 5.39
CA LEU A 4 12.63 20.33 4.14
C LEU A 4 14.01 19.73 4.46
N LYS A 5 14.54 18.89 3.56
CA LYS A 5 15.94 18.47 3.67
C LYS A 5 16.88 19.64 3.40
N TRP A 6 17.96 19.72 4.18
CA TRP A 6 19.09 20.61 3.91
C TRP A 6 19.64 20.37 2.50
N THR A 7 19.91 21.45 1.77
CA THR A 7 20.49 21.38 0.43
C THR A 7 21.62 22.42 0.27
N PRO A 8 22.61 22.18 -0.61
CA PRO A 8 23.69 23.15 -0.85
C PRO A 8 23.21 24.52 -1.33
N ARG A 9 22.03 24.59 -1.97
CA ARG A 9 21.42 25.84 -2.41
C ARG A 9 20.83 26.67 -1.28
N LEU A 10 20.17 26.00 -0.32
CA LEU A 10 19.71 26.65 0.90
C LEU A 10 20.90 27.19 1.70
N GLU A 11 21.97 26.42 1.81
CA GLU A 11 23.21 26.84 2.47
C GLU A 11 23.84 28.09 1.84
N ALA A 12 23.94 28.12 0.49
CA ALA A 12 24.44 29.30 -0.23
C ALA A 12 23.57 30.54 -0.01
N ALA A 13 22.24 30.39 -0.01
CA ALA A 13 21.33 31.50 0.26
C ALA A 13 21.43 32.00 1.71
N PHE A 14 21.64 31.11 2.68
CA PHE A 14 21.78 31.48 4.09
C PHE A 14 23.10 32.24 4.34
N HIS A 15 24.20 31.83 3.70
CA HIS A 15 25.46 32.60 3.69
C HIS A 15 25.33 33.95 2.98
N LYS A 16 24.54 34.03 1.89
CA LYS A 16 24.25 35.29 1.19
C LYS A 16 23.49 36.27 2.10
N VAL A 17 22.56 35.77 2.93
CA VAL A 17 21.88 36.60 3.94
C VAL A 17 22.86 37.11 4.99
N GLU A 18 23.73 36.25 5.53
CA GLU A 18 24.69 36.65 6.57
C GLU A 18 25.67 37.72 6.06
N THR A 19 26.15 37.58 4.83
CA THR A 19 27.08 38.54 4.20
C THR A 19 26.40 39.88 3.92
N LEU A 20 25.18 39.87 3.39
CA LEU A 20 24.40 41.09 3.15
C LEU A 20 24.00 41.78 4.46
N HIS A 21 23.69 41.02 5.50
CA HIS A 21 23.40 41.54 6.84
C HIS A 21 24.60 42.26 7.45
N LYS A 22 25.81 41.69 7.35
CA LYS A 22 27.06 42.35 7.79
C LYS A 22 27.35 43.65 7.03
N GLN A 23 26.88 43.75 5.80
CA GLN A 23 27.09 44.92 4.94
C GLN A 23 26.04 46.03 5.16
N HIS A 24 24.80 45.67 5.48
CA HIS A 24 23.68 46.62 5.66
C HIS A 24 23.15 46.55 7.10
N GLN A 25 23.84 47.25 8.01
CA GLN A 25 23.50 47.38 9.42
C GLN A 25 22.37 48.43 9.60
N THR A 26 21.20 48.19 9.01
CA THR A 26 20.02 49.06 9.16
C THR A 26 19.07 48.52 10.23
N ASP A 27 18.33 49.40 10.92
CA ASP A 27 17.40 49.11 12.02
C ASP A 27 16.55 47.84 11.79
N LEU A 28 16.88 46.79 12.56
CA LEU A 28 16.25 45.47 12.44
C LEU A 28 14.93 45.42 13.21
N THR A 29 13.93 44.81 12.59
CA THR A 29 12.69 44.43 13.29
C THR A 29 12.99 43.20 14.18
N HIS A 30 12.33 43.06 15.34
CA HIS A 30 12.60 41.96 16.28
C HIS A 30 12.49 40.56 15.62
N ASP A 31 11.56 40.40 14.68
CA ASP A 31 11.39 39.17 13.89
C ASP A 31 12.60 38.85 13.00
N GLU A 32 13.34 39.86 12.53
CA GLU A 32 14.50 39.68 11.66
C GLU A 32 15.73 39.23 12.47
N THR A 33 15.89 39.71 13.71
CA THR A 33 16.94 39.23 14.62
C THR A 33 16.75 37.76 14.99
N GLU A 34 15.51 37.34 15.24
CA GLU A 34 15.18 35.95 15.57
C GLU A 34 15.48 35.01 14.39
N THR A 35 15.18 35.44 13.16
CA THR A 35 15.47 34.63 11.97
C THR A 35 16.96 34.45 11.72
N LEU A 36 17.78 35.45 12.03
CA LEU A 36 19.23 35.37 11.85
C LEU A 36 19.88 34.46 12.90
N GLU A 37 19.39 34.49 14.14
CA GLU A 37 19.83 33.58 15.20
C GLU A 37 19.49 32.12 14.86
N GLN A 38 18.28 31.86 14.35
CA GLN A 38 17.86 30.53 13.89
C GLN A 38 18.67 30.05 12.67
N VAL A 39 18.95 30.95 11.72
CA VAL A 39 19.82 30.67 10.55
C VAL A 39 21.25 30.32 11.00
N GLN A 40 21.82 31.08 11.94
CA GLN A 40 23.16 30.84 12.48
C GLN A 40 23.24 29.52 13.26
N GLY A 41 22.20 29.18 14.03
CA GLY A 41 22.10 27.89 14.72
C GLY A 41 22.06 26.68 13.77
N HIS A 42 21.43 26.83 12.60
CA HIS A 42 21.40 25.79 11.56
C HIS A 42 22.71 25.67 10.77
N LEU A 43 23.48 26.75 10.59
CA LEU A 43 24.79 26.73 9.91
C LEU A 43 25.91 26.10 10.75
N ILE A 44 25.84 26.20 12.08
CA ILE A 44 26.89 25.68 12.99
C ILE A 44 26.72 24.17 13.25
N THR A 45 25.54 23.60 12.98
CA THR A 45 25.25 22.18 13.26
C THR A 45 25.14 21.38 11.96
N PRO A 46 26.23 20.79 11.45
CA PRO A 46 26.19 19.91 10.29
C PRO A 46 25.63 18.55 10.71
N GLN A 47 24.33 18.47 10.94
CA GLN A 47 23.65 17.19 11.13
C GLN A 47 23.30 16.62 9.75
N GLU A 48 23.74 15.40 9.50
CA GLU A 48 23.47 14.59 8.30
C GLU A 48 21.96 14.44 7.97
N ASN A 49 21.09 14.85 8.89
CA ASN A 49 19.62 14.88 8.75
C ASN A 49 19.01 16.24 9.14
N ALA A 50 19.74 17.35 8.92
CA ALA A 50 19.24 18.68 9.20
C ALA A 50 17.96 18.96 8.39
N SER A 51 16.86 19.15 9.10
CA SER A 51 15.60 19.57 8.53
C SER A 51 15.36 21.04 8.79
N VAL A 52 15.02 21.80 7.74
CA VAL A 52 14.71 23.23 7.82
C VAL A 52 13.19 23.41 7.74
N ASP A 53 12.62 24.21 8.61
CA ASP A 53 11.19 24.54 8.51
C ASP A 53 10.95 25.46 7.31
N MET A 54 9.89 25.18 6.55
CA MET A 54 9.53 25.95 5.36
C MET A 54 9.28 27.43 5.68
N ASP A 55 8.78 27.73 6.87
CA ASP A 55 8.49 29.11 7.27
C ASP A 55 9.77 29.93 7.49
N LEU A 56 10.87 29.30 7.90
CA LEU A 56 12.18 29.95 7.98
C LEU A 56 12.73 30.28 6.59
N VAL A 57 12.57 29.38 5.61
CA VAL A 57 12.98 29.62 4.21
C VAL A 57 12.21 30.79 3.59
N LYS A 58 10.91 30.93 3.88
CA LYS A 58 10.12 32.10 3.43
C LYS A 58 10.65 33.41 4.02
N ARG A 59 11.00 33.42 5.30
CA ARG A 59 11.55 34.60 5.98
C ARG A 59 12.91 34.98 5.39
N VAL A 60 13.80 34.00 5.15
CA VAL A 60 15.11 34.20 4.49
C VAL A 60 14.97 34.81 3.10
N SER A 61 14.06 34.30 2.25
CA SER A 61 13.83 34.88 0.91
C SER A 61 13.25 36.30 0.98
N THR A 62 12.35 36.56 1.92
CA THR A 62 11.80 37.91 2.12
C THR A 62 12.88 38.91 2.54
N LEU A 63 13.84 38.48 3.38
CA LEU A 63 15.01 39.27 3.74
C LEU A 63 15.94 39.51 2.56
N LEU A 64 16.26 38.49 1.76
CA LEU A 64 17.08 38.64 0.56
C LEU A 64 16.47 39.66 -0.43
N LEU A 65 15.16 39.57 -0.68
CA LEU A 65 14.46 40.51 -1.56
C LEU A 65 14.41 41.93 -0.97
N LYS A 66 14.28 42.07 0.35
CA LYS A 66 14.35 43.37 1.04
C LYS A 66 15.74 44.00 0.91
N TYR A 67 16.80 43.23 1.15
CA TYR A 67 18.18 43.71 0.99
C TYR A 67 18.54 44.01 -0.46
N GLY A 68 18.08 43.20 -1.43
CA GLY A 68 18.22 43.48 -2.86
C GLY A 68 17.60 44.82 -3.24
N ARG A 69 16.38 45.09 -2.74
CA ARG A 69 15.67 46.36 -2.97
C ARG A 69 16.35 47.58 -2.33
N ILE A 70 16.97 47.42 -1.16
CA ILE A 70 17.70 48.50 -0.48
C ILE A 70 19.03 48.79 -1.17
N SER A 71 19.68 47.76 -1.71
CA SER A 71 21.01 47.87 -2.32
C SER A 71 21.05 48.44 -3.74
N ASN A 72 19.89 48.74 -4.38
CA ASN A 72 19.77 49.18 -5.78
C ASN A 72 20.61 48.36 -6.77
N THR A 73 20.89 47.10 -6.45
CA THR A 73 21.57 46.17 -7.37
C THR A 73 20.50 45.64 -8.31
N GLU A 74 20.57 45.98 -9.61
CA GLU A 74 19.62 45.50 -10.64
C GLU A 74 19.64 43.97 -10.82
N ASP A 75 20.60 43.29 -10.21
CA ASP A 75 20.70 41.84 -10.15
C ASP A 75 19.89 41.26 -8.98
N THR A 76 18.56 41.42 -9.00
CA THR A 76 17.72 40.43 -8.29
C THR A 76 17.84 39.12 -9.04
N SER A 77 18.86 38.34 -8.68
CA SER A 77 19.10 37.03 -9.27
C SER A 77 17.87 36.14 -9.01
N ASP A 78 17.38 35.42 -10.02
CA ASP A 78 16.25 34.49 -9.88
C ASP A 78 16.45 33.44 -8.76
N GLU A 79 17.69 33.27 -8.31
CA GLU A 79 18.14 32.45 -7.18
C GLU A 79 17.67 32.93 -5.81
N ASP A 80 17.24 34.20 -5.67
CA ASP A 80 16.76 34.76 -4.39
C ASP A 80 15.29 34.46 -4.10
N TYR A 81 14.55 33.99 -5.11
CA TYR A 81 13.16 33.58 -4.94
C TYR A 81 13.03 32.21 -4.27
N ILE A 82 12.03 32.09 -3.39
CA ILE A 82 11.70 30.84 -2.67
C ILE A 82 11.66 29.64 -3.61
N HIS A 83 11.00 29.77 -4.77
CA HIS A 83 10.80 28.66 -5.70
C HIS A 83 12.13 28.12 -6.27
N THR A 84 13.15 28.95 -6.38
CA THR A 84 14.50 28.56 -6.83
C THR A 84 15.32 27.98 -5.68
N MET A 85 15.21 28.56 -4.48
CA MET A 85 15.87 28.06 -3.26
C MET A 85 15.41 26.66 -2.88
N ILE A 86 14.12 26.35 -3.04
CA ILE A 86 13.56 25.02 -2.74
C ILE A 86 13.72 24.01 -3.89
N LYS A 87 14.20 24.45 -5.06
CA LYS A 87 14.32 23.60 -6.25
C LYS A 87 15.38 22.52 -6.03
N GLY A 88 14.90 21.29 -5.82
CA GLY A 88 15.72 20.13 -5.51
C GLY A 88 15.69 19.71 -4.04
N SER A 89 15.00 20.45 -3.16
CA SER A 89 14.75 20.02 -1.79
C SER A 89 13.57 19.04 -1.75
N SER A 90 13.75 17.91 -1.05
CA SER A 90 12.68 16.96 -0.77
C SER A 90 12.14 17.18 0.64
N VAL A 91 10.86 16.90 0.86
CA VAL A 91 10.25 16.90 2.20
C VAL A 91 10.99 15.91 3.10
N TYR A 92 11.41 16.36 4.28
CA TYR A 92 12.01 15.51 5.30
C TYR A 92 10.91 14.75 6.03
N VAL A 93 10.93 13.42 5.89
CA VAL A 93 10.08 12.50 6.65
C VAL A 93 10.96 11.82 7.67
N PRO A 94 10.73 12.01 8.99
CA PRO A 94 11.52 11.36 10.01
C PRO A 94 11.40 9.84 9.87
N LYS A 95 12.52 9.13 9.99
CA LYS A 95 12.54 7.67 9.94
C LYS A 95 11.76 7.14 11.14
N ALA A 96 10.67 6.41 10.87
CA ALA A 96 9.87 5.80 11.93
C ALA A 96 10.76 4.92 12.83
N PRO A 97 10.61 5.00 14.16
CA PRO A 97 11.38 4.18 15.07
C PRO A 97 11.12 2.70 14.77
N PRO A 98 12.13 1.83 14.92
CA PRO A 98 11.95 0.39 14.72
C PRO A 98 10.89 -0.10 15.70
N LYS A 99 9.84 -0.74 15.17
CA LYS A 99 8.77 -1.33 15.99
C LYS A 99 9.38 -2.43 16.88
N GLU A 100 9.18 -2.32 18.19
CA GLU A 100 9.55 -3.37 19.14
C GLU A 100 8.81 -4.67 18.77
N ARG A 101 9.56 -5.76 18.62
CA ARG A 101 8.99 -7.06 18.23
C ARG A 101 8.24 -7.64 19.43
N ASN A 102 6.96 -7.94 19.24
CA ASN A 102 6.16 -8.64 20.26
C ASN A 102 6.68 -10.09 20.38
N PRO A 103 7.06 -10.56 21.59
CA PRO A 103 7.55 -11.92 21.82
C PRO A 103 6.55 -13.02 21.42
N GLU A 104 5.25 -12.71 21.36
CA GLU A 104 4.23 -13.64 20.87
C GLU A 104 4.36 -13.91 19.37
N LEU A 105 4.74 -12.89 18.58
CA LEU A 105 4.94 -13.04 17.14
C LEU A 105 6.13 -13.94 16.84
N ASP A 106 7.21 -13.83 17.61
CA ASP A 106 8.40 -14.66 17.39
C ASP A 106 8.12 -16.14 17.73
N ARG A 107 7.30 -16.42 18.77
CA ARG A 107 6.82 -17.78 19.06
C ARG A 107 5.96 -18.35 17.94
N ILE A 108 5.05 -17.54 17.38
CA ILE A 108 4.23 -17.94 16.23
C ILE A 108 5.12 -18.22 15.02
N MET A 109 6.11 -17.37 14.74
CA MET A 109 7.04 -17.56 13.63
C MET A 109 7.88 -18.84 13.80
N GLU A 110 8.34 -19.14 15.01
CA GLU A 110 9.07 -20.37 15.31
C GLU A 110 8.19 -21.60 15.09
N GLY A 111 6.93 -21.56 15.53
CA GLY A 111 5.95 -22.62 15.26
C GLY A 111 5.68 -22.83 13.77
N ILE A 112 5.55 -21.75 13.00
CA ILE A 112 5.37 -21.82 11.54
C ILE A 112 6.62 -22.41 10.86
N LYS A 113 7.83 -22.00 11.28
CA LYS A 113 9.09 -22.54 10.74
C LYS A 113 9.22 -24.04 11.01
N ALA A 114 8.88 -24.50 12.22
CA ALA A 114 8.89 -25.91 12.57
C ALA A 114 7.90 -26.72 11.70
N GLN A 115 6.68 -26.21 11.49
CA GLN A 115 5.69 -26.86 10.62
C GLN A 115 6.12 -26.94 9.15
N VAL A 116 6.81 -25.91 8.64
CA VAL A 116 7.34 -25.91 7.27
C VAL A 116 8.48 -26.91 7.13
N ALA A 117 9.39 -26.97 8.10
CA ALA A 117 10.48 -27.93 8.12
C ALA A 117 9.97 -29.38 8.17
N GLU A 118 8.96 -29.66 8.99
CA GLU A 118 8.31 -30.98 9.07
C GLU A 118 7.65 -31.38 7.75
N LYS A 119 6.92 -30.46 7.09
CA LYS A 119 6.32 -30.72 5.78
C LYS A 119 7.37 -31.03 4.71
N GLU A 120 8.49 -30.32 4.71
CA GLU A 120 9.57 -30.57 3.75
C GLU A 120 10.28 -31.89 4.04
N TYR A 121 10.51 -32.23 5.32
CA TYR A 121 11.01 -33.54 5.72
C TYR A 121 10.08 -34.67 5.25
N GLN A 122 8.78 -34.56 5.48
CA GLN A 122 7.78 -35.53 5.01
C GLN A 122 7.78 -35.66 3.49
N ARG A 123 7.97 -34.56 2.75
CA ARG A 123 8.07 -34.58 1.29
C ARG A 123 9.33 -35.33 0.83
N MET A 124 10.49 -35.10 1.46
CA MET A 124 11.73 -35.81 1.15
C MET A 124 11.60 -37.32 1.43
N VAL A 125 11.03 -37.68 2.58
CA VAL A 125 10.90 -39.08 3.03
C VAL A 125 9.76 -39.83 2.31
N SER A 126 8.74 -39.13 1.80
CA SER A 126 7.64 -39.75 1.04
C SER A 126 8.06 -40.40 -0.29
N SER A 127 9.26 -40.09 -0.78
CA SER A 127 9.80 -40.71 -2.00
C SER A 127 10.49 -42.05 -1.74
N ILE A 128 10.91 -42.30 -0.49
CA ILE A 128 11.66 -43.49 -0.08
C ILE A 128 10.71 -44.56 0.49
N ASN A 129 9.67 -44.12 1.21
CA ASN A 129 8.59 -45.00 1.61
C ASN A 129 7.57 -45.05 0.46
N GLY A 130 7.52 -46.16 -0.28
CA GLY A 130 6.46 -46.46 -1.26
C GLY A 130 5.05 -46.29 -0.66
N PRO A 131 3.97 -46.40 -1.46
CA PRO A 131 2.64 -45.88 -1.15
C PRO A 131 1.97 -46.64 0.01
N THR A 132 2.39 -46.38 1.24
CA THR A 132 1.76 -46.87 2.47
C THR A 132 0.87 -45.81 3.11
N ASN A 133 0.79 -44.63 2.50
CA ASN A 133 0.06 -43.48 3.03
C ASN A 133 -1.36 -43.39 2.46
N THR A 134 -2.10 -44.50 2.52
CA THR A 134 -3.52 -44.56 2.12
C THR A 134 -4.34 -43.51 2.88
N VAL A 135 -4.05 -43.30 4.17
CA VAL A 135 -4.73 -42.31 5.02
C VAL A 135 -4.49 -40.88 4.54
N ALA A 136 -3.27 -40.51 4.15
CA ALA A 136 -2.98 -39.17 3.65
C ALA A 136 -3.59 -38.92 2.25
N SER A 137 -3.65 -39.95 1.40
CA SER A 137 -4.38 -39.85 0.12
C SER A 137 -5.88 -39.73 0.33
N HIS A 138 -6.47 -40.48 1.26
CA HIS A 138 -7.90 -40.37 1.60
C HIS A 138 -8.22 -38.99 2.18
N LEU A 139 -7.42 -38.47 3.12
CA LEU A 139 -7.61 -37.11 3.67
C LEU A 139 -7.48 -36.02 2.61
N ARG A 140 -6.55 -36.17 1.65
CA ARG A 140 -6.40 -35.21 0.54
C ARG A 140 -7.60 -35.24 -0.40
N GLN A 141 -8.15 -36.43 -0.65
CA GLN A 141 -9.35 -36.62 -1.45
C GLN A 141 -10.58 -36.06 -0.73
N ASP A 142 -10.76 -36.33 0.56
CA ASP A 142 -11.82 -35.74 1.39
C ASP A 142 -11.77 -34.20 1.37
N ILE A 143 -10.58 -33.60 1.46
CA ILE A 143 -10.42 -32.14 1.38
C ILE A 143 -10.78 -31.60 -0.02
N GLN A 144 -10.50 -32.36 -1.09
CA GLN A 144 -10.88 -31.98 -2.45
C GLN A 144 -12.39 -32.11 -2.65
N ASP A 145 -12.98 -33.21 -2.19
CA ASP A 145 -14.42 -33.45 -2.24
C ASP A 145 -15.20 -32.39 -1.45
N LEU A 146 -14.71 -32.00 -0.27
CA LEU A 146 -15.31 -30.91 0.51
C LEU A 146 -15.22 -29.55 -0.20
N LYS A 147 -14.14 -29.29 -0.94
CA LYS A 147 -14.00 -28.05 -1.74
C LYS A 147 -14.97 -28.04 -2.91
N ASP A 148 -15.14 -29.18 -3.57
CA ASP A 148 -16.04 -29.32 -4.70
C ASP A 148 -17.49 -29.22 -4.23
N VAL A 149 -17.87 -29.88 -3.14
CA VAL A 149 -19.20 -29.74 -2.52
C VAL A 149 -19.47 -28.29 -2.11
N LYS A 150 -18.49 -27.60 -1.52
CA LYS A 150 -18.63 -26.18 -1.18
C LYS A 150 -18.87 -25.31 -2.42
N ALA A 151 -18.15 -25.57 -3.51
CA ALA A 151 -18.31 -24.81 -4.75
C ALA A 151 -19.72 -25.01 -5.35
N HIS A 152 -20.21 -26.25 -5.38
CA HIS A 152 -21.56 -26.56 -5.87
C HIS A 152 -22.65 -25.97 -4.95
N ALA A 153 -22.47 -26.03 -3.64
CA ALA A 153 -23.40 -25.47 -2.67
C ALA A 153 -23.56 -23.94 -2.84
N ILE A 154 -22.46 -23.22 -3.05
CA ILE A 154 -22.51 -21.77 -3.30
C ILE A 154 -23.30 -21.47 -4.58
N GLY A 155 -23.10 -22.26 -5.64
CA GLY A 155 -23.85 -22.12 -6.89
C GLY A 155 -25.36 -22.28 -6.69
N ILE A 156 -25.79 -23.33 -5.96
CA ILE A 156 -27.19 -23.59 -5.65
C ILE A 156 -27.80 -22.43 -4.85
N VAL A 157 -27.11 -21.96 -3.81
CA VAL A 157 -27.57 -20.83 -2.98
C VAL A 157 -27.73 -19.56 -3.82
N ASN A 158 -26.81 -19.30 -4.75
CA ASN A 158 -26.90 -18.14 -5.63
C ASN A 158 -28.15 -18.19 -6.53
N VAL A 159 -28.42 -19.33 -7.16
CA VAL A 159 -29.60 -19.54 -8.03
C VAL A 159 -30.89 -19.38 -7.24
N LEU A 160 -30.95 -19.93 -6.02
CA LEU A 160 -32.13 -19.80 -5.17
C LEU A 160 -32.35 -18.35 -4.72
N TYR A 161 -31.27 -17.62 -4.43
CA TYR A 161 -31.34 -16.23 -4.00
C TYR A 161 -31.87 -15.31 -5.11
N THR A 162 -31.34 -15.42 -6.32
CA THR A 162 -31.80 -14.62 -7.47
C THR A 162 -33.21 -15.02 -7.90
N GLY A 163 -33.53 -16.31 -7.88
CA GLY A 163 -34.88 -16.81 -8.10
C GLY A 163 -35.89 -16.23 -7.11
N ALA A 164 -35.61 -16.30 -5.80
CA ALA A 164 -36.47 -15.73 -4.76
C ALA A 164 -36.63 -14.20 -4.91
N ALA A 165 -35.57 -13.49 -5.26
CA ALA A 165 -35.61 -12.05 -5.51
C ALA A 165 -36.54 -11.71 -6.69
N VAL A 166 -36.44 -12.43 -7.82
CA VAL A 166 -37.32 -12.22 -8.98
C VAL A 166 -38.76 -12.58 -8.65
N PHE A 167 -39.00 -13.71 -7.97
CA PHE A 167 -40.34 -14.13 -7.57
C PHE A 167 -41.01 -13.06 -6.70
N THR A 168 -40.33 -12.57 -5.67
CA THR A 168 -40.87 -11.53 -4.79
C THR A 168 -41.07 -10.21 -5.50
N ALA A 169 -40.14 -9.78 -6.35
CA ALA A 169 -40.26 -8.55 -7.15
C ALA A 169 -41.47 -8.61 -8.10
N VAL A 170 -41.61 -9.69 -8.88
CA VAL A 170 -42.73 -9.84 -9.82
C VAL A 170 -44.05 -9.98 -9.08
N PHE A 171 -44.07 -10.68 -7.94
CA PHE A 171 -45.27 -10.78 -7.10
C PHE A 171 -45.75 -9.41 -6.60
N LEU A 172 -44.82 -8.55 -6.16
CA LEU A 172 -45.13 -7.18 -5.74
C LEU A 172 -45.58 -6.29 -6.91
N ILE A 173 -44.89 -6.35 -8.05
CA ILE A 173 -45.25 -5.58 -9.25
C ILE A 173 -46.63 -6.00 -9.77
N SER A 174 -46.90 -7.31 -9.79
CA SER A 174 -48.18 -7.84 -10.27
C SER A 174 -49.38 -7.39 -9.42
N LYS A 175 -49.15 -6.92 -8.18
CA LYS A 175 -50.20 -6.29 -7.36
C LYS A 175 -50.84 -5.08 -8.04
N HIS A 176 -50.08 -4.35 -8.86
CA HIS A 176 -50.57 -3.17 -9.56
C HIS A 176 -51.41 -3.49 -10.80
N PHE A 177 -51.20 -4.65 -11.43
CA PHE A 177 -51.86 -5.00 -12.70
C PHE A 177 -53.02 -5.97 -12.54
N THR A 178 -53.07 -6.75 -11.47
CA THR A 178 -54.07 -7.80 -11.31
C THR A 178 -54.47 -7.91 -9.85
N ASP A 179 -55.77 -7.98 -9.56
CA ASP A 179 -56.25 -8.08 -8.17
C ASP A 179 -56.25 -9.52 -7.62
N GLU A 180 -56.43 -10.48 -8.53
CA GLU A 180 -56.48 -11.92 -8.23
C GLU A 180 -55.13 -12.50 -7.80
N ILE A 181 -55.10 -13.16 -6.63
CA ILE A 181 -53.89 -13.76 -6.06
C ILE A 181 -53.30 -14.85 -6.95
N GLY A 182 -54.14 -15.68 -7.58
CA GLY A 182 -53.70 -16.78 -8.43
C GLY A 182 -52.92 -16.31 -9.66
N LYS A 183 -53.39 -15.22 -10.29
CA LYS A 183 -52.71 -14.62 -11.45
C LYS A 183 -51.38 -13.98 -11.07
N ARG A 184 -51.29 -13.37 -9.87
CA ARG A 184 -50.04 -12.81 -9.33
C ARG A 184 -48.98 -13.89 -9.12
N VAL A 185 -49.37 -15.03 -8.51
CA VAL A 185 -48.45 -16.16 -8.30
C VAL A 185 -48.02 -16.77 -9.63
N LEU A 186 -48.93 -16.90 -10.59
CA LEU A 186 -48.60 -17.44 -11.92
C LEU A 186 -47.58 -16.56 -12.66
N LEU A 187 -47.74 -15.23 -12.64
CA LEU A 187 -46.76 -14.31 -13.23
C LEU A 187 -45.41 -14.34 -12.51
N ALA A 188 -45.42 -14.38 -11.17
CA ALA A 188 -44.19 -14.49 -10.39
C ALA A 188 -43.44 -15.80 -10.65
N PHE A 189 -44.18 -16.90 -10.79
CA PHE A 189 -43.61 -18.20 -11.15
C PHE A 189 -43.03 -18.21 -12.57
N LEU A 190 -43.71 -17.58 -13.53
CA LEU A 190 -43.18 -17.43 -14.89
C LEU A 190 -41.86 -16.64 -14.90
N GLY A 191 -41.78 -15.55 -14.13
CA GLY A 191 -40.53 -14.80 -13.94
C GLY A 191 -39.42 -15.64 -13.30
N PHE A 192 -39.76 -16.45 -12.28
CA PHE A 192 -38.83 -17.39 -11.64
C PHE A 192 -38.26 -18.43 -12.62
N VAL A 193 -39.11 -19.02 -13.46
CA VAL A 193 -38.67 -20.01 -14.47
C VAL A 193 -37.72 -19.38 -15.48
N LEU A 194 -37.99 -18.16 -15.93
CA LEU A 194 -37.12 -17.45 -16.87
C LEU A 194 -35.74 -17.13 -16.27
N ILE A 195 -35.68 -16.68 -15.02
CA ILE A 195 -34.38 -16.38 -14.40
C ILE A 195 -33.57 -17.65 -14.13
N VAL A 196 -34.20 -18.74 -13.70
CA VAL A 196 -33.51 -20.03 -13.51
C VAL A 196 -32.98 -20.56 -14.84
N ALA A 197 -33.76 -20.45 -15.93
CA ALA A 197 -33.30 -20.82 -17.26
C ALA A 197 -32.14 -19.93 -17.73
N CYS A 198 -32.20 -18.63 -17.46
CA CYS A 198 -31.13 -17.68 -17.75
C CYS A 198 -29.84 -18.04 -16.99
N GLU A 199 -29.94 -18.32 -15.69
CA GLU A 199 -28.79 -18.75 -14.89
C GLU A 199 -28.23 -20.09 -15.36
N ALA A 200 -29.07 -21.08 -15.63
CA ALA A 200 -28.64 -22.37 -16.17
C ALA A 200 -27.92 -22.21 -17.53
N TYR A 201 -28.42 -21.33 -18.39
CA TYR A 201 -27.76 -20.97 -19.66
C TYR A 201 -26.41 -20.28 -19.42
N LEU A 202 -26.33 -19.33 -18.49
CA LEU A 202 -25.08 -18.68 -18.11
C LEU A 202 -24.08 -19.70 -17.56
N TYR A 203 -24.49 -20.60 -16.66
CA TYR A 203 -23.65 -21.69 -16.16
C TYR A 203 -23.15 -22.60 -17.28
N SER A 204 -24.02 -23.03 -18.19
CA SER A 204 -23.65 -23.85 -19.35
C SER A 204 -22.66 -23.13 -20.28
N ARG A 205 -22.88 -21.83 -20.53
CA ARG A 205 -21.98 -21.00 -21.33
C ARG A 205 -20.63 -20.81 -20.64
N HIS A 206 -20.61 -20.55 -19.34
CA HIS A 206 -19.38 -20.41 -18.56
C HIS A 206 -18.62 -21.73 -18.47
N ALA A 207 -19.32 -22.86 -18.38
CA ALA A 207 -18.74 -24.20 -18.42
C ALA A 207 -18.20 -24.58 -19.81
N SER A 208 -18.84 -24.11 -20.89
CA SER A 208 -18.39 -24.33 -22.27
C SER A 208 -17.25 -23.38 -22.69
N ALA A 209 -17.22 -22.18 -22.13
CA ALA A 209 -16.13 -21.23 -22.28
C ALA A 209 -14.87 -21.65 -21.49
N SER A 210 -15.03 -22.41 -20.40
CA SER A 210 -13.89 -22.99 -19.68
C SER A 210 -13.35 -24.26 -20.35
N SER A 211 -14.12 -24.93 -21.21
CA SER A 211 -13.65 -26.05 -22.04
C SER A 211 -13.06 -25.62 -23.39
N THR A 212 -13.39 -24.41 -23.87
CA THR A 212 -12.76 -23.79 -25.05
C THR A 212 -11.99 -22.52 -24.63
N GLY A 213 -10.83 -22.73 -24.01
CA GLY A 213 -9.73 -21.78 -23.89
C GLY A 213 -10.06 -20.29 -23.72
N ASP A 214 -10.38 -19.86 -22.50
CA ASP A 214 -9.51 -18.90 -21.80
C ASP A 214 -9.94 -18.80 -20.34
N GLY A 215 -9.28 -19.60 -19.50
CA GLY A 215 -9.37 -19.41 -18.07
C GLY A 215 -8.77 -18.06 -17.72
N PHE A 216 -9.62 -17.09 -17.39
CA PHE A 216 -9.24 -15.90 -16.61
C PHE A 216 -8.88 -16.30 -15.16
N SER A 217 -8.04 -17.33 -15.01
CA SER A 217 -7.10 -17.38 -13.92
C SER A 217 -6.23 -16.15 -14.09
N ARG A 218 -6.43 -15.15 -13.23
CA ARG A 218 -5.35 -14.28 -12.78
C ARG A 218 -4.22 -15.19 -12.28
N LYS A 219 -3.37 -15.67 -13.20
CA LYS A 219 -2.03 -16.12 -12.88
C LYS A 219 -1.38 -14.87 -12.29
N LYS A 220 -1.35 -14.79 -10.96
CA LYS A 220 -0.31 -14.03 -10.28
C LYS A 220 0.99 -14.57 -10.86
N LYS A 221 1.55 -13.85 -11.83
CA LYS A 221 2.91 -14.05 -12.29
C LYS A 221 3.75 -13.81 -11.04
N ASN A 222 4.11 -14.88 -10.35
CA ASN A 222 5.26 -14.85 -9.47
C ASN A 222 6.41 -14.49 -10.40
N LYS A 223 6.78 -13.20 -10.42
CA LYS A 223 7.98 -12.74 -11.10
C LYS A 223 9.11 -13.55 -10.47
N ARG A 224 9.59 -14.57 -11.18
CA ARG A 224 10.87 -15.18 -10.86
C ARG A 224 11.88 -14.04 -10.95
N LEU A 225 12.61 -13.83 -9.86
CA LEU A 225 13.72 -12.89 -9.85
C LEU A 225 14.69 -13.31 -10.97
N PRO A 226 15.23 -12.37 -11.75
CA PRO A 226 16.17 -12.69 -12.81
C PRO A 226 17.39 -13.41 -12.23
N ASP A 227 18.00 -14.32 -13.01
CA ASP A 227 19.10 -15.20 -12.59
C ASP A 227 20.40 -14.45 -12.17
N ASP A 228 20.41 -13.11 -12.30
CA ASP A 228 21.47 -12.19 -11.85
C ASP A 228 21.28 -11.74 -10.37
N VAL A 229 20.14 -12.04 -9.74
CA VAL A 229 19.95 -11.67 -8.33
C VAL A 229 20.64 -12.67 -7.43
N VAL A 230 21.92 -12.42 -7.14
CA VAL A 230 22.65 -13.08 -6.06
C VAL A 230 21.99 -12.70 -4.73
N VAL A 231 21.12 -13.58 -4.23
CA VAL A 231 20.55 -13.47 -2.88
C VAL A 231 21.67 -13.73 -1.88
N THR A 232 22.41 -12.67 -1.54
CA THR A 232 23.39 -12.71 -0.46
C THR A 232 22.63 -12.73 0.86
N THR A 233 22.29 -13.93 1.31
CA THR A 233 21.73 -14.13 2.65
C THR A 233 22.81 -13.81 3.66
N ARG A 234 22.88 -12.55 4.13
CA ARG A 234 23.71 -12.19 5.28
C ARG A 234 23.05 -12.78 6.52
N THR A 235 23.53 -13.94 6.95
CA THR A 235 23.26 -14.48 8.27
C THR A 235 23.93 -13.57 9.30
N PHE A 236 23.13 -12.81 10.05
CA PHE A 236 23.60 -12.13 11.25
C PHE A 236 23.76 -13.16 12.36
N VAL A 237 24.99 -13.65 12.54
CA VAL A 237 25.36 -14.39 13.75
C VAL A 237 25.36 -13.38 14.90
N SER A 238 24.37 -13.49 15.79
CA SER A 238 24.31 -12.72 17.02
C SER A 238 25.27 -13.34 18.03
N THR A 239 26.46 -12.76 18.18
CA THR A 239 27.39 -13.13 19.24
C THR A 239 26.86 -12.60 20.57
N LYS A 240 26.22 -13.48 21.35
CA LYS A 240 25.76 -13.17 22.70
C LYS A 240 26.99 -12.92 23.58
N LYS A 241 27.20 -11.67 24.01
CA LYS A 241 28.22 -11.31 25.00
C LYS A 241 27.71 -11.74 26.38
N SER A 242 28.33 -12.76 26.97
CA SER A 242 28.10 -13.16 28.36
C SER A 242 28.74 -12.11 29.27
N LEU A 243 27.93 -11.51 30.14
CA LEU A 243 28.36 -10.87 31.38
C LEU A 243 27.81 -11.72 32.53
#